data_AF-A0A2H9LIJ0-F1
#
_entry.id   AF-A0A2H9LIJ0-F1
#
_cell.length_a   1.000
_cell.length_b   1.000
_cell.length_c   1.000
_cell.angle_alpha   90.00
_cell.angle_beta   90.00
_cell.angle_gamma   90.00
#
_symmetry.space_group_name_H-M   'P 1'
#
loop_
_entity.id
_entity.type
_entity.pdbx_description
1 polymer ?
#
loop_
_entity_poly.entity_id
_entity_poly.type
_entity_poly.pdbx_seq_one_letter_code
_entity_poly.pdbx_strand_id
1 'polypeptide(L)'
;MSTADAQRVRKPKLPKKRILNKLRKRKPSGSRAFDGGKASKPRQPAPRKGVKFCPKCGSINIFWASGLPQLWSIWECRDCGYRGALVLEDSKLAEKLREDYAQKSVER
;
A
#
# COMPACT_ATOMS: atom_id res chain seq x y z
N MET A 1 -13.81 -30.76 -47.50
CA MET A 1 -14.26 -31.37 -46.23
C MET A 1 -13.52 -30.61 -45.13
N SER A 2 -14.11 -29.52 -44.62
CA SER A 2 -14.85 -29.44 -43.32
C SER A 2 -13.89 -29.50 -42.12
N THR A 3 -13.84 -28.59 -41.14
CA THR A 3 -14.54 -27.34 -40.81
C THR A 3 -13.68 -26.61 -39.77
N ALA A 4 -13.67 -25.28 -39.80
CA ALA A 4 -13.10 -24.44 -38.76
C ALA A 4 -13.98 -24.47 -37.50
N ASP A 5 -13.43 -24.86 -36.35
CA ASP A 5 -14.15 -24.82 -35.07
C ASP A 5 -13.49 -23.84 -34.09
N ALA A 6 -13.92 -22.59 -34.22
CA ALA A 6 -13.65 -21.49 -33.30
C ALA A 6 -14.48 -21.69 -32.01
N GLN A 7 -13.83 -22.09 -30.91
CA GLN A 7 -14.50 -22.21 -29.62
C GLN A 7 -14.78 -20.83 -29.01
N ARG A 8 -16.00 -20.36 -29.25
CA ARG A 8 -16.58 -19.10 -28.77
C ARG A 8 -17.00 -19.25 -27.30
N VAL A 9 -16.15 -18.79 -26.38
CA VAL A 9 -16.48 -18.71 -24.94
C VAL A 9 -17.69 -17.79 -24.74
N ARG A 10 -18.78 -18.35 -24.19
CA ARG A 10 -20.04 -17.63 -23.94
C ARG A 10 -19.88 -16.70 -22.74
N LYS A 11 -20.07 -15.40 -22.97
CA LYS A 11 -20.09 -14.36 -21.91
C LYS A 11 -21.27 -14.58 -20.95
N PRO A 12 -21.09 -14.41 -19.62
CA PRO A 12 -22.19 -14.48 -18.66
C PRO A 12 -23.11 -13.25 -18.77
N LYS A 13 -24.43 -13.50 -18.63
CA LYS A 13 -25.50 -12.48 -18.70
C LYS A 13 -25.56 -11.69 -17.39
N LEU A 14 -25.31 -10.38 -17.46
CA LEU A 14 -25.56 -9.43 -16.36
C LEU A 14 -27.07 -9.22 -16.15
N PRO A 15 -27.58 -9.21 -14.90
CA PRO A 15 -28.98 -8.94 -14.62
C PRO A 15 -29.32 -7.45 -14.84
N LYS A 16 -30.47 -7.22 -15.46
CA LYS A 16 -30.98 -5.91 -15.87
C LYS A 16 -31.66 -5.17 -14.71
N LYS A 17 -31.36 -3.87 -14.65
CA LYS A 17 -31.90 -2.80 -13.80
C LYS A 17 -33.43 -2.88 -13.58
N ARG A 18 -33.86 -2.87 -12.33
CA ARG A 18 -35.20 -2.46 -11.84
C ARG A 18 -35.08 -2.40 -10.32
N ILE A 19 -35.09 -1.23 -9.67
CA ILE A 19 -36.28 -0.57 -9.13
C ILE A 19 -35.83 0.87 -8.81
N LEU A 20 -36.17 1.82 -9.67
CA LEU A 20 -37.27 2.77 -9.50
C LEU A 20 -37.03 3.83 -8.40
N ASN A 21 -36.56 4.99 -8.87
CA ASN A 21 -36.70 6.29 -8.21
C ASN A 21 -38.13 6.45 -7.63
N LYS A 22 -38.23 6.54 -6.31
CA LYS A 22 -39.35 7.15 -5.58
C LYS A 22 -38.73 7.90 -4.40
N LEU A 23 -38.60 9.22 -4.48
CA LEU A 23 -39.62 10.23 -4.15
C LEU A 23 -39.35 10.80 -2.76
N ARG A 24 -39.38 12.15 -2.71
CA ARG A 24 -39.37 13.08 -1.54
C ARG A 24 -38.00 13.72 -1.31
N LYS A 25 -37.67 14.79 -2.04
CA LYS A 25 -38.19 16.16 -1.76
C LYS A 25 -38.40 16.38 -0.26
N ARG A 26 -37.33 16.78 0.45
CA ARG A 26 -37.41 17.64 1.62
C ARG A 26 -36.57 18.88 1.30
N LYS A 27 -37.22 20.05 1.34
CA LYS A 27 -36.60 21.37 1.13
C LYS A 27 -35.64 21.71 2.28
N PRO A 28 -34.68 22.63 2.06
CA PRO A 28 -33.64 22.99 3.01
C PRO A 28 -34.16 24.04 4.01
N SER A 29 -33.86 23.85 5.29
CA SER A 29 -33.97 24.91 6.30
C SER A 29 -32.84 24.74 7.30
N GLY A 30 -31.79 25.53 7.15
CA GLY A 30 -30.65 25.54 8.06
C GLY A 30 -29.35 25.92 7.36
N SER A 31 -29.23 27.18 6.96
CA SER A 31 -27.93 27.79 6.71
C SER A 31 -27.19 27.91 8.05
N ARG A 32 -26.46 26.87 8.45
CA ARG A 32 -25.36 27.03 9.41
C ARG A 32 -24.12 27.38 8.60
N ALA A 33 -23.62 28.58 8.83
CA ALA A 33 -22.33 29.04 8.36
C ALA A 33 -21.28 27.97 8.67
N PHE A 34 -20.55 27.53 7.64
CA PHE A 34 -19.36 26.71 7.81
C PHE A 34 -18.22 27.67 8.16
N ASP A 35 -18.08 27.98 9.44
CA ASP A 35 -16.87 28.60 9.96
C ASP A 35 -15.67 27.71 9.63
N GLY A 36 -14.66 28.34 9.02
CA GLY A 36 -13.47 27.70 8.50
C GLY A 36 -12.77 26.82 9.52
N GLY A 37 -12.94 25.51 9.38
CA GLY A 37 -12.17 24.51 10.10
C GLY A 37 -10.76 24.44 9.51
N LYS A 38 -9.77 24.92 10.26
CA LYS A 38 -8.34 24.71 9.95
C LYS A 38 -8.10 23.22 9.73
N ALA A 39 -7.49 22.87 8.59
CA ALA A 39 -7.09 21.51 8.28
C ALA A 39 -6.21 20.95 9.41
N SER A 40 -6.78 20.08 10.23
CA SER A 40 -6.07 19.37 11.28
C SER A 40 -5.05 18.46 10.60
N LYS A 41 -3.76 18.68 10.86
CA LYS A 41 -2.69 17.77 10.42
C LYS A 41 -3.08 16.33 10.78
N PRO A 42 -2.94 15.35 9.87
CA PRO A 42 -3.21 13.96 10.19
C PRO A 42 -2.35 13.56 11.39
N ARG A 43 -3.00 13.09 12.48
CA ARG A 43 -2.29 12.52 13.63
C ARG A 43 -1.47 11.35 13.12
N GLN A 44 -0.14 11.47 13.14
CA GLN A 44 0.71 10.32 12.86
C GLN A 44 0.46 9.26 13.95
N PRO A 45 0.19 8.00 13.58
CA PRO A 45 -0.01 6.93 14.55
C PRO A 45 1.27 6.73 15.37
N ALA A 46 1.09 6.51 16.67
CA ALA A 46 2.22 6.30 17.58
C ALA A 46 3.15 5.18 17.05
N PRO A 47 4.49 5.34 17.16
CA PRO A 47 5.42 4.36 16.66
C PRO A 47 5.18 3.04 17.39
N ARG A 48 4.87 1.99 16.62
CA ARG A 48 4.81 0.62 17.12
C ARG A 48 6.24 0.27 17.57
N LYS A 49 6.46 0.09 18.88
CA LYS A 49 7.79 -0.28 19.41
C LYS A 49 8.21 -1.59 18.73
N GLY A 50 9.37 -1.60 18.06
CA GLY A 50 9.98 -2.80 17.48
C GLY A 50 9.82 -3.01 15.98
N VAL A 51 9.39 -2.01 15.20
CA VAL A 51 9.40 -2.14 13.73
C VAL A 51 10.81 -1.91 13.20
N LYS A 52 11.32 -2.90 12.48
CA LYS A 52 12.63 -2.91 11.84
C LYS A 52 12.49 -2.59 10.36
N PHE A 53 13.36 -1.73 9.86
CA PHE A 53 13.35 -1.22 8.50
C PHE A 53 14.68 -1.51 7.79
N CYS A 54 14.59 -1.76 6.48
CA CYS A 54 15.76 -1.96 5.64
C CYS A 54 16.53 -0.64 5.41
N PRO A 55 17.86 -0.61 5.56
CA PRO A 55 18.66 0.59 5.34
C PRO A 55 18.81 0.99 3.86
N LYS A 56 18.47 0.11 2.89
CA LYS A 56 18.57 0.43 1.45
C LYS A 56 17.28 0.97 0.85
N CYS A 57 16.15 0.34 1.12
CA CYS A 57 14.86 0.66 0.50
C CYS A 57 13.81 1.14 1.51
N GLY A 58 14.10 1.12 2.81
CA GLY A 58 13.15 1.50 3.86
C GLY A 58 11.98 0.51 4.05
N SER A 59 11.97 -0.66 3.39
CA SER A 59 10.92 -1.67 3.56
C SER A 59 10.90 -2.27 4.97
N ILE A 60 9.76 -2.79 5.39
CA ILE A 60 9.60 -3.53 6.67
C ILE A 60 9.93 -5.03 6.48
N ASN A 61 10.05 -5.48 5.23
CA ASN A 61 10.30 -6.87 4.87
C ASN A 61 11.77 -7.28 5.10
N ILE A 62 12.21 -7.20 6.36
CA ILE A 62 13.53 -7.59 6.82
C ILE A 62 13.41 -8.76 7.81
N PHE A 63 14.17 -9.82 7.54
CA PHE A 63 14.13 -11.08 8.27
C PHE A 63 15.52 -11.46 8.74
N TRP A 64 15.60 -12.35 9.72
CA TRP A 64 16.87 -12.95 10.08
C TRP A 64 17.36 -13.85 8.94
N ALA A 65 18.64 -13.73 8.58
CA ALA A 65 19.25 -14.61 7.60
C ALA A 65 19.33 -16.03 8.19
N SER A 66 18.44 -16.90 7.73
CA SER A 66 18.39 -18.31 8.13
C SER A 66 19.34 -19.15 7.26
N GLY A 67 20.03 -20.12 7.87
CA GLY A 67 20.72 -21.17 7.11
C GLY A 67 22.04 -21.64 7.72
N LEU A 68 22.75 -20.79 8.47
CA LEU A 68 23.98 -21.18 9.17
C LEU A 68 24.01 -20.62 10.60
N PRO A 69 24.54 -21.39 11.58
CA PRO A 69 24.71 -20.92 12.96
C PRO A 69 25.53 -19.62 13.11
N GLN A 70 26.41 -19.33 12.16
CA GLN A 70 27.29 -18.16 12.17
C GLN A 70 26.58 -16.87 11.71
N LEU A 71 25.35 -16.96 11.19
CA LEU A 71 24.61 -15.82 10.61
C LEU A 71 23.64 -15.15 11.61
N TRP A 72 23.72 -15.47 12.91
CA TRP A 72 22.84 -14.95 13.97
C TRP A 72 23.06 -13.46 14.32
N SER A 73 23.51 -12.66 13.37
CA SER A 73 23.50 -11.19 13.49
C SER A 73 23.25 -10.53 12.15
N ILE A 74 22.84 -11.31 11.14
CA ILE A 74 22.65 -10.83 9.78
C ILE A 74 21.16 -10.82 9.47
N TRP A 75 20.74 -9.68 8.95
CA TRP A 75 19.40 -9.42 8.45
C TRP A 75 19.39 -9.49 6.94
N GLU A 76 18.29 -9.98 6.39
CA GLU A 76 18.05 -10.11 4.96
C GLU A 76 16.73 -9.43 4.59
N CYS A 77 16.79 -8.54 3.60
CA CYS A 77 15.63 -7.86 3.05
C CYS A 77 15.18 -8.55 1.76
N ARG A 78 13.91 -8.94 1.70
CA ARG A 78 13.34 -9.62 0.52
C ARG A 78 13.01 -8.69 -0.65
N ASP A 79 12.86 -7.39 -0.39
CA ASP A 79 12.45 -6.43 -1.42
C ASP A 79 13.65 -5.95 -2.26
N CYS A 80 14.80 -5.70 -1.62
CA CYS A 80 15.99 -5.18 -2.31
C CYS A 80 17.22 -6.09 -2.24
N GLY A 81 17.12 -7.26 -1.61
CA GLY A 81 18.23 -8.20 -1.44
C GLY A 81 19.33 -7.73 -0.49
N TYR A 82 19.08 -6.72 0.35
CA TYR A 82 20.05 -6.28 1.35
C TYR A 82 20.35 -7.40 2.35
N ARG A 83 21.63 -7.69 2.59
CA ARG A 83 22.08 -8.65 3.60
C ARG A 83 23.18 -8.02 4.46
N GLY A 84 22.96 -7.90 5.77
CA GLY A 84 23.94 -7.30 6.68
C GLY A 84 23.43 -7.11 8.10
N ALA A 85 24.28 -6.58 8.98
CA ALA A 85 23.95 -6.39 10.39
C ALA A 85 23.16 -5.10 10.70
N LEU A 86 23.10 -4.15 9.75
CA LEU A 86 22.48 -2.85 9.97
C LEU A 86 20.97 -2.90 9.73
N VAL A 87 20.21 -2.39 10.70
CA VAL A 87 18.76 -2.27 10.64
C VAL A 87 18.36 -0.92 11.19
N LEU A 88 17.36 -0.29 10.59
CA LEU A 88 16.81 0.98 11.05
C LEU A 88 15.56 0.72 11.91
N GLU A 89 15.42 1.45 13.01
CA GLU A 89 14.21 1.41 13.84
C GLU A 89 13.37 2.69 13.66
N ASP A 90 13.95 3.71 13.02
CA ASP A 90 13.34 5.02 12.81
C ASP A 90 12.39 5.02 11.61
N SER A 91 11.10 5.17 11.88
CA SER A 91 10.07 5.23 10.83
C SER A 91 10.25 6.45 9.90
N LYS A 92 10.67 7.60 10.44
CA LYS A 92 10.88 8.84 9.66
C LYS A 92 12.03 8.71 8.65
N LEU A 93 13.09 8.00 9.03
CA LEU A 93 14.22 7.77 8.13
C LEU A 93 13.84 6.73 7.07
N ALA A 94 13.10 5.70 7.46
CA ALA A 94 12.61 4.69 6.54
C ALA A 94 11.68 5.25 5.46
N GLU A 95 10.83 6.24 5.78
CA GLU A 95 9.98 6.92 4.81
C GLU A 95 10.79 7.67 3.75
N LYS A 96 11.77 8.49 4.19
CA LYS A 96 12.67 9.21 3.26
C LYS A 96 13.46 8.26 2.36
N LEU A 97 13.97 7.16 2.93
CA LEU A 97 14.67 6.13 2.18
C LEU A 97 13.79 5.47 1.11
N ARG A 98 12.50 5.27 1.39
CA ARG A 98 11.56 4.74 0.39
C ARG A 98 11.36 5.71 -0.76
N GLU A 99 11.21 7.00 -0.46
CA GLU A 99 11.06 8.05 -1.47
C GLU A 99 12.31 8.13 -2.36
N ASP A 100 13.50 8.17 -1.76
CA ASP A 100 14.78 8.20 -2.48
C ASP A 100 14.99 6.95 -3.34
N TYR A 101 14.61 5.77 -2.82
CA TYR A 101 14.73 4.52 -3.55
C TYR A 101 13.78 4.48 -4.75
N ALA A 102 12.54 4.95 -4.58
CA ALA A 102 11.57 5.05 -5.68
C ALA A 102 12.06 6.00 -6.78
N GLN A 103 12.59 7.17 -6.43
CA GLN A 103 13.15 8.11 -7.40
C GLN A 103 14.33 7.49 -8.18
N LYS A 104 15.26 6.83 -7.48
CA LYS A 104 16.41 6.17 -8.12
C LYS A 104 16.03 5.00 -9.03
N SER A 105 14.93 4.31 -8.74
CA SER A 105 14.46 3.18 -9.55
C SER A 105 13.87 3.60 -10.89
N VAL A 106 13.42 4.86 -11.02
CA VAL A 106 12.83 5.40 -12.26
C VAL A 106 13.91 5.91 -13.22
N GLU A 107 15.08 6.33 -12.70
CA GLU A 107 16.22 6.79 -13.49
C GLU A 107 17.07 5.65 -14.08
N ARG A 108 16.79 4.39 -13.74
CA ARG A 108 17.64 3.23 -14.04
C ARG A 108 17.13 2.40 -15.22
#